data_AF-A0A1X2HVS8-F1
#
_entry.id   AF-A0A1X2HVS8-F1
#
_cell.length_a   1.000
_cell.length_b   1.000
_cell.length_c   1.000
_cell.angle_alpha   90.00
_cell.angle_beta   90.00
_cell.angle_gamma   90.00
#
_symmetry.space_group_name_H-M   'P 1'
#
loop_
_entity.id
_entity.type
_entity.pdbx_description
1 polymer ?
#
loop_
_entity_poly.entity_id
_entity_poly.type
_entity_poly.pdbx_seq_one_letter_code
_entity_poly.pdbx_strand_id
1 'polypeptide(L)'
;MAQLITNVFENGNTEMGYAAVQKLGDCRGFTCGYIGFTTGTNDAYAVVARYVERRPSAPLKKYLDELNRLSQLDFGDPLRDDTDKLDGFEDAWKKAACEDAEFVQTQLDVGHAMYMKPALKYAASVGVHSNLGKALFYGIYQRTKIIS
;
A
#
# COMPACT_ATOMS: atom_id res chain seq x y z
N MET A 1 -11.30 -10.69 -8.75
CA MET A 1 -10.70 -12.05 -8.73
C MET A 1 -9.20 -12.04 -8.45
N ALA A 2 -8.35 -11.35 -9.23
CA ALA A 2 -6.90 -11.31 -8.94
C ALA A 2 -6.56 -10.78 -7.53
N GLN A 3 -7.24 -9.71 -7.08
CA GLN A 3 -7.06 -9.16 -5.73
C GLN A 3 -7.47 -10.14 -4.62
N LEU A 4 -8.48 -10.98 -4.88
CA LEU A 4 -8.98 -11.99 -3.93
C LEU A 4 -8.01 -13.15 -3.84
N ILE A 5 -7.42 -13.57 -4.97
CA ILE A 5 -6.36 -14.57 -5.03
C ILE A 5 -5.13 -14.06 -4.27
N THR A 6 -4.69 -12.83 -4.53
CA THR A 6 -3.58 -12.22 -3.79
C THR A 6 -3.86 -12.11 -2.30
N ASN A 7 -5.04 -11.64 -1.88
CA ASN A 7 -5.38 -11.52 -0.46
C ASN A 7 -5.37 -12.89 0.25
N VAL A 8 -5.81 -13.95 -0.43
CA VAL A 8 -5.70 -15.31 0.09
C VAL A 8 -4.25 -15.76 0.19
N PHE A 9 -3.38 -15.38 -0.75
CA PHE A 9 -1.94 -15.71 -0.71
C PHE A 9 -1.11 -14.88 0.28
N GLU A 10 -1.49 -13.63 0.55
CA GLU A 10 -0.76 -12.70 1.43
C GLU A 10 -1.30 -12.72 2.87
N ASN A 11 -2.62 -12.84 3.05
CA ASN A 11 -3.28 -12.70 4.36
C ASN A 11 -4.06 -13.96 4.79
N GLY A 12 -4.14 -15.00 3.96
CA GLY A 12 -4.83 -16.25 4.30
C GLY A 12 -6.36 -16.14 4.44
N ASN A 13 -6.98 -15.03 4.03
CA ASN A 13 -8.42 -14.80 4.16
C ASN A 13 -9.02 -14.06 2.94
N THR A 14 -10.35 -14.00 2.86
CA THR A 14 -11.09 -13.30 1.80
C THR A 14 -11.54 -11.89 2.19
N GLU A 15 -11.24 -11.43 3.41
CA GLU A 15 -11.60 -10.11 3.91
C GLU A 15 -10.48 -9.12 3.57
N MET A 16 -10.78 -8.12 2.75
CA MET A 16 -9.75 -7.15 2.37
C MET A 16 -9.43 -6.24 3.56
N GLY A 17 -8.21 -6.37 4.10
CA GLY A 17 -7.74 -5.66 5.28
C GLY A 17 -7.45 -4.17 5.07
N TYR A 18 -8.41 -3.39 4.57
CA TYR A 18 -8.22 -1.95 4.30
C TYR A 18 -7.84 -1.14 5.55
N ALA A 19 -8.33 -1.57 6.72
CA ALA A 19 -8.01 -0.98 8.03
C ALA A 19 -6.78 -1.62 8.70
N ALA A 20 -6.18 -2.66 8.10
CA ALA A 20 -5.03 -3.33 8.70
C ALA A 20 -3.87 -2.33 8.79
N VAL A 21 -3.26 -2.24 9.96
CA VAL A 21 -2.02 -1.50 10.20
C VAL A 21 -1.22 -2.29 11.21
N GLN A 22 0.04 -2.56 10.90
CA GLN A 22 0.95 -3.27 11.78
C GLN A 22 2.38 -2.79 11.57
N LYS A 23 3.12 -2.61 12.67
CA LYS A 23 4.57 -2.48 12.62
C LYS A 23 5.19 -3.88 12.71
N LEU A 24 5.87 -4.30 11.65
CA LEU A 24 6.45 -5.65 11.54
C LEU A 24 7.90 -5.71 12.05
N GLY A 25 8.54 -4.57 12.28
CA GLY A 25 9.95 -4.51 12.70
C GLY A 25 10.94 -4.96 11.61
N ASP A 26 10.52 -4.93 10.34
CA ASP A 26 11.29 -5.34 9.17
C ASP A 26 12.06 -4.17 8.52
N CYS A 27 12.25 -3.09 9.29
CA CYS A 27 12.85 -1.82 8.87
C CYS A 27 12.04 -1.03 7.81
N ARG A 28 10.74 -1.33 7.64
CA ARG A 28 9.86 -0.65 6.67
C ARG A 28 8.82 0.26 7.32
N GLY A 29 8.86 0.42 8.64
CA GLY A 29 7.88 1.20 9.40
C GLY A 29 6.53 0.51 9.48
N PHE A 30 5.45 1.27 9.32
CA PHE A 30 4.10 0.71 9.37
C PHE A 30 3.72 0.10 8.02
N THR A 31 3.20 -1.12 8.07
CA THR A 31 2.56 -1.82 6.93
C THR A 31 1.05 -1.70 7.05
N CYS A 32 0.40 -1.13 6.03
CA CYS A 32 -0.98 -0.67 6.09
C CYS A 32 -1.83 -1.11 4.88
N GLY A 33 -3.13 -1.28 5.10
CA GLY A 33 -4.11 -1.51 4.03
C GLY A 33 -4.05 -2.90 3.40
N TYR A 34 -4.91 -3.10 2.40
CA TYR A 34 -5.22 -4.44 1.88
C TYR A 34 -4.08 -5.13 1.12
N ILE A 35 -3.04 -4.39 0.71
CA ILE A 35 -1.86 -4.94 0.01
C ILE A 35 -0.54 -4.74 0.77
N GLY A 36 -0.58 -4.18 1.97
CA GLY A 36 0.62 -3.90 2.76
C GLY A 36 1.42 -2.71 2.24
N PHE A 37 0.79 -1.55 2.07
CA PHE A 37 1.48 -0.28 1.81
C PHE A 37 2.39 0.06 2.98
N THR A 38 3.68 0.29 2.75
CA THR A 38 4.60 0.64 3.85
C THR A 38 4.95 2.13 3.88
N THR A 39 5.11 2.69 5.07
CA THR A 39 5.56 4.08 5.27
C THR A 39 7.00 4.26 4.81
N GLY A 40 7.81 3.23 4.97
CA GLY A 40 9.18 3.16 4.52
C GLY A 40 9.34 2.71 3.08
N THR A 41 8.36 2.66 2.18
CA THR A 41 8.59 2.34 0.75
C THR A 41 7.90 3.31 -0.20
N ASN A 42 7.57 4.52 0.27
CA ASN A 42 6.81 5.55 -0.45
C ASN A 42 5.34 5.18 -0.76
N ASP A 43 4.95 3.92 -0.60
CA ASP A 43 3.62 3.42 -0.90
C ASP A 43 2.54 4.07 -0.04
N ALA A 44 2.72 4.10 1.28
CA ALA A 44 1.75 4.73 2.18
C ALA A 44 1.68 6.24 1.97
N TYR A 45 2.80 6.90 1.63
CA TYR A 45 2.81 8.31 1.23
C TYR A 45 1.92 8.54 0.01
N ALA A 46 2.06 7.73 -1.04
CA ALA A 46 1.25 7.87 -2.25
C ALA A 46 -0.25 7.71 -1.98
N VAL A 47 -0.64 6.78 -1.09
CA VAL A 47 -2.03 6.61 -0.66
C VAL A 47 -2.54 7.86 0.08
N VAL A 48 -1.79 8.33 1.08
CA VAL A 48 -2.21 9.49 1.89
C VAL A 48 -2.24 10.77 1.06
N ALA A 49 -1.26 10.99 0.19
CA ALA A 49 -1.21 12.15 -0.71
C ALA A 49 -2.45 12.17 -1.62
N ARG A 50 -2.76 11.04 -2.26
CA ARG A 50 -3.92 10.93 -3.14
C ARG A 50 -5.24 11.06 -2.38
N TYR A 51 -5.30 10.60 -1.13
CA TYR A 51 -6.48 10.76 -0.29
C TYR A 51 -6.69 12.22 0.12
N VAL A 52 -5.61 12.94 0.47
CA VAL A 52 -5.67 14.35 0.83
C VAL A 52 -6.02 15.24 -0.37
N GLU A 53 -5.60 14.87 -1.58
CA GLU A 53 -6.06 15.52 -2.81
C GLU A 53 -7.58 15.42 -3.00
N ARG A 54 -8.16 14.26 -2.68
CA ARG A 54 -9.62 14.04 -2.74
C ARG A 54 -10.35 14.72 -1.58
N ARG A 55 -9.75 14.67 -0.39
CA ARG A 55 -10.28 15.22 0.86
C ARG A 55 -9.23 16.07 1.57
N PRO A 56 -9.15 17.38 1.28
CA PRO A 56 -8.15 18.27 1.88
C PRO A 56 -8.22 18.42 3.41
N SER A 57 -9.32 18.01 4.03
CA SER A 57 -9.56 17.97 5.48
C SER A 57 -9.36 16.59 6.11
N ALA A 58 -8.82 15.62 5.36
CA ALA A 58 -8.59 14.27 5.84
C ALA A 58 -7.69 14.26 7.10
N PRO A 59 -8.02 13.47 8.15
CA PRO A 59 -7.22 13.37 9.36
C PRO A 59 -5.77 12.92 9.12
N LEU A 60 -5.55 12.16 8.04
CA LEU A 60 -4.23 11.65 7.66
C LEU A 60 -3.30 12.75 7.10
N LYS A 61 -3.82 13.94 6.75
CA LYS A 61 -3.03 15.04 6.20
C LYS A 61 -1.86 15.46 7.08
N LYS A 62 -2.04 15.43 8.40
CA LYS A 62 -0.99 15.85 9.35
C LYS A 62 0.27 14.98 9.31
N TYR A 63 0.19 13.78 8.73
CA TYR A 63 1.31 12.86 8.60
C TYR A 63 2.04 12.98 7.25
N LEU A 64 1.54 13.79 6.30
CA LEU A 64 2.10 13.85 4.94
C LEU A 64 3.57 14.26 4.91
N ASP A 65 3.95 15.26 5.70
CA ASP A 65 5.33 15.77 5.68
C ASP A 65 6.32 14.71 6.18
N GLU A 66 5.93 13.97 7.22
CA GLU A 66 6.75 12.89 7.76
C GLU A 66 6.81 11.68 6.83
N LEU A 67 5.67 11.30 6.23
CA LEU A 67 5.64 10.25 5.22
C LEU A 67 6.47 10.62 3.98
N ASN A 68 6.49 11.90 3.59
CA ASN A 68 7.36 12.39 2.53
C ASN A 68 8.83 12.31 2.93
N ARG A 69 9.19 12.69 4.17
CA ARG A 69 10.56 12.55 4.67
C ARG A 69 11.04 11.10 4.59
N LEU A 70 10.23 10.16 5.09
CA LEU A 70 10.55 8.73 5.08
C LEU A 70 10.66 8.17 3.64
N SER A 71 9.86 8.69 2.71
CA SER A 71 9.89 8.25 1.31
C SER A 71 11.16 8.67 0.57
N GLN A 72 11.82 9.75 1.00
CA GLN A 72 13.07 10.25 0.41
C GLN A 72 14.33 9.53 0.92
N LEU A 73 14.22 8.69 1.95
CA LEU A 73 15.37 7.92 2.44
C LEU A 73 15.78 6.88 1.38
N ASP A 74 17.00 6.34 1.50
CA ASP A 74 17.49 5.27 0.64
C ASP A 74 16.95 3.91 1.09
N PHE A 75 16.76 2.97 0.15
CA PHE A 75 16.35 1.61 0.49
C PHE A 75 17.41 0.94 1.37
N GLY A 76 16.99 0.35 2.49
CA GLY A 76 17.89 -0.24 3.49
C GLY A 76 18.40 0.72 4.57
N ASP A 77 18.03 2.01 4.54
CA ASP A 77 18.29 2.93 5.64
C ASP A 77 17.44 2.55 6.88
N PRO A 78 18.05 2.30 8.05
CA PRO A 78 17.30 1.97 9.28
C PRO A 78 16.34 3.08 9.72
N LEU A 79 16.57 4.33 9.32
CA LEU A 79 15.68 5.46 9.63
C LEU A 79 14.32 5.36 8.93
N ARG A 80 14.12 4.44 7.98
CA ARG A 80 12.81 4.17 7.38
C ARG A 80 11.81 3.55 8.36
N ASP A 81 12.31 2.95 9.44
CA ASP A 81 11.50 2.39 10.54
C ASP A 81 11.19 3.42 11.63
N ASP A 82 11.68 4.65 11.49
CA ASP A 82 11.42 5.74 12.40
C ASP A 82 9.94 6.14 12.33
N THR A 83 9.19 5.69 13.32
CA THR A 83 7.77 5.96 13.48
C THR A 83 7.50 6.97 14.60
N ASP A 84 8.53 7.57 15.19
CA ASP A 84 8.39 8.42 16.39
C ASP A 84 7.52 9.65 16.13
N LYS A 85 7.49 10.11 14.88
CA LYS A 85 6.68 11.25 14.41
C LYS A 85 5.35 10.85 13.77
N LEU A 86 5.01 9.56 13.78
CA LEU A 86 3.77 9.00 13.26
C LEU A 86 2.82 8.58 14.40
N ASP A 87 2.88 9.26 15.54
CA ASP A 87 2.04 8.92 16.69
C ASP A 87 0.54 9.07 16.38
N GLY A 88 -0.24 8.04 16.72
CA GLY A 88 -1.65 7.91 16.36
C GLY A 88 -1.93 7.70 14.87
N PHE A 89 -0.92 7.39 14.04
CA PHE A 89 -1.12 7.09 12.62
C PHE A 89 -1.98 5.84 12.41
N GLU A 90 -1.73 4.78 13.18
CA GLU A 90 -2.49 3.54 13.06
C GLU A 90 -3.99 3.76 13.26
N ASP A 91 -4.37 4.51 14.31
CA ASP A 91 -5.75 4.78 14.63
C ASP A 91 -6.40 5.69 13.59
N ALA A 92 -5.67 6.70 13.10
CA ALA A 92 -6.15 7.56 12.03
C ALA A 92 -6.39 6.78 10.73
N TRP A 93 -5.52 5.82 10.39
CA TRP A 93 -5.68 4.96 9.23
C TRP A 93 -6.87 4.01 9.39
N LYS A 94 -6.95 3.30 10.53
CA LYS A 94 -8.06 2.41 10.86
C LYS A 94 -9.39 3.16 10.77
N LYS A 95 -9.46 4.34 11.39
CA LYS A 95 -10.64 5.20 11.36
C LYS A 95 -11.02 5.63 9.95
N ALA A 96 -10.05 6.14 9.17
CA ALA A 96 -10.30 6.53 7.77
C ALA A 96 -10.80 5.34 6.93
N ALA A 97 -10.25 4.14 7.12
CA ALA A 97 -10.67 2.95 6.39
C ALA A 97 -12.06 2.45 6.78
N CYS A 98 -12.47 2.63 8.04
CA CYS A 98 -13.79 2.23 8.52
C CYS A 98 -14.88 3.26 8.20
N GLU A 99 -14.56 4.55 8.25
CA GLU A 99 -15.55 5.62 8.15
C GLU A 99 -15.64 6.25 6.76
N ASP A 100 -14.64 6.06 5.90
CA ASP A 100 -14.55 6.76 4.62
C ASP A 100 -14.37 5.82 3.41
N ALA A 101 -15.44 5.67 2.64
CA ALA A 101 -15.42 4.90 1.40
C ALA A 101 -14.45 5.48 0.35
N GLU A 102 -14.17 6.79 0.36
CA GLU A 102 -13.17 7.37 -0.55
C GLU A 102 -11.75 6.95 -0.18
N PHE A 103 -11.48 6.69 1.10
CA PHE A 103 -10.17 6.19 1.51
C PHE A 103 -9.96 4.75 1.00
N VAL A 104 -10.97 3.90 1.12
CA VAL A 104 -10.95 2.54 0.55
C VAL A 104 -10.76 2.59 -0.96
N GLN A 105 -11.49 3.44 -1.68
CA GLN A 105 -11.32 3.61 -3.12
C GLN A 105 -9.92 4.13 -3.48
N THR A 106 -9.36 5.02 -2.65
CA THR A 106 -8.00 5.53 -2.87
C THR A 106 -6.95 4.44 -2.73
N GLN A 107 -7.08 3.56 -1.72
CA GLN A 107 -6.20 2.40 -1.60
C GLN A 107 -6.26 1.52 -2.86
N LEU A 108 -7.47 1.24 -3.37
CA LEU A 108 -7.64 0.45 -4.59
C LEU A 108 -6.98 1.11 -5.81
N ASP A 109 -7.23 2.41 -6.01
CA ASP A 109 -6.72 3.15 -7.18
C ASP A 109 -5.19 3.23 -7.17
N VAL A 110 -4.59 3.49 -6.01
CA VAL A 110 -3.14 3.55 -5.85
C VAL A 110 -2.53 2.16 -6.01
N GLY A 111 -3.12 1.13 -5.38
CA GLY A 111 -2.69 -0.25 -5.56
C GLY A 111 -2.74 -0.69 -7.04
N HIS A 112 -3.79 -0.31 -7.76
CA HIS A 112 -3.90 -0.59 -9.19
C HIS A 112 -2.84 0.15 -10.01
N ALA A 113 -2.61 1.42 -9.71
CA ALA A 113 -1.64 2.24 -10.43
C ALA A 113 -0.20 1.76 -10.23
N MET A 114 0.17 1.40 -8.99
CA MET A 114 1.53 1.02 -8.63
C MET A 114 1.85 -0.44 -8.92
N TYR A 115 0.88 -1.34 -8.78
CA TYR A 115 1.12 -2.79 -8.86
C TYR A 115 0.40 -3.44 -10.05
N MET A 116 -0.89 -3.19 -10.23
CA MET A 116 -1.69 -3.90 -11.25
C MET A 116 -1.38 -3.46 -12.68
N LYS A 117 -1.36 -2.16 -12.96
CA LYS A 117 -1.10 -1.63 -14.31
C LYS A 117 0.30 -2.01 -14.81
N PRO A 118 1.39 -1.88 -14.02
CA PRO A 118 2.71 -2.32 -14.47
C PRO A 118 2.78 -3.83 -14.67
N ALA A 119 2.20 -4.64 -13.77
CA ALA A 119 2.17 -6.08 -13.91
C ALA A 119 1.45 -6.54 -15.19
N LEU A 120 0.31 -5.92 -15.52
CA LEU A 120 -0.43 -6.22 -16.74
C LEU A 120 0.32 -5.76 -18.00
N LYS A 121 1.03 -4.62 -17.94
CA LYS A 121 1.88 -4.16 -19.04
C LYS A 121 3.03 -5.15 -19.28
N TYR A 122 3.66 -5.64 -18.23
CA TYR A 122 4.70 -6.65 -18.33
C TYR A 122 4.15 -7.97 -18.88
N ALA A 123 3.03 -8.46 -18.34
CA ALA A 123 2.35 -9.66 -18.83
C ALA A 123 2.02 -9.56 -20.34
N ALA A 124 1.51 -8.41 -20.79
CA ALA A 124 1.26 -8.17 -22.21
C ALA A 124 2.56 -8.20 -23.05
N SER A 125 3.65 -7.63 -22.54
CA SER A 125 4.95 -7.62 -23.25
C SER A 125 5.55 -9.02 -23.46
N VAL A 126 5.22 -9.97 -22.57
CA VAL A 126 5.65 -11.37 -22.68
C VAL A 126 4.56 -12.29 -23.27
N GLY A 127 3.51 -11.73 -23.89
CA GLY A 127 2.47 -12.49 -24.61
C GLY A 127 1.46 -13.21 -23.71
N VAL A 128 1.33 -12.83 -22.44
CA VAL A 128 0.39 -13.46 -21.51
C VAL A 128 -0.99 -12.81 -21.61
N HIS A 129 -1.95 -13.57 -22.13
CA HIS A 129 -3.32 -13.10 -22.34
C HIS A 129 -4.34 -13.72 -21.38
N SER A 130 -4.02 -14.88 -20.79
CA SER A 130 -4.92 -15.59 -19.88
C SER A 130 -5.12 -14.85 -18.55
N ASN A 131 -6.33 -14.94 -17.99
CA ASN A 131 -6.64 -14.33 -16.69
C ASN A 131 -5.82 -14.94 -15.55
N LEU A 132 -5.50 -16.25 -15.64
CA LEU A 132 -4.62 -16.93 -14.70
C LEU A 132 -3.18 -16.39 -14.77
N GLY A 133 -2.63 -16.22 -15.97
CA GLY A 133 -1.29 -15.67 -16.15
C GLY A 133 -1.18 -14.24 -15.65
N LYS A 134 -2.20 -13.40 -15.91
CA LYS A 134 -2.26 -12.03 -15.38
C LYS A 134 -2.28 -12.00 -13.84
N ALA A 135 -3.00 -12.93 -13.20
CA ALA A 135 -3.03 -13.03 -11.74
C ALA A 135 -1.67 -13.41 -11.14
N LEU A 136 -0.95 -14.36 -11.77
CA LEU A 136 0.41 -14.73 -11.38
C LEU A 136 1.38 -13.56 -11.52
N PHE A 137 1.33 -12.83 -12.64
CA PHE A 137 2.18 -11.65 -12.86
C PHE A 137 1.92 -10.54 -11.83
N TYR A 138 0.65 -10.31 -11.49
CA TYR A 138 0.28 -9.36 -10.46
C TYR A 138 0.87 -9.74 -9.09
N GLY A 139 0.71 -11.00 -8.67
CA GLY A 139 1.26 -11.49 -7.39
C GLY A 139 2.79 -11.43 -7.34
N ILE A 140 3.49 -11.80 -8.42
CA ILE A 140 4.95 -11.74 -8.49
C ILE A 140 5.43 -10.30 -8.42
N TYR A 141 4.85 -9.41 -9.23
CA TYR A 141 5.27 -8.00 -9.28
C TYR A 141 5.09 -7.29 -7.93
N GLN A 142 3.97 -7.58 -7.25
CA GLN A 142 3.72 -7.08 -5.90
C GLN A 142 4.79 -7.55 -4.91
N ARG A 143 5.09 -8.85 -4.87
CA ARG A 143 6.14 -9.38 -3.98
C ARG A 143 7.51 -8.77 -4.29
N THR A 144 7.89 -8.65 -5.55
CA THR A 144 9.19 -8.07 -5.88
C THR A 144 9.31 -6.62 -5.43
N LYS A 145 8.25 -5.81 -5.50
CA LYS A 145 8.29 -4.39 -5.13
C LYS A 145 8.14 -4.09 -3.64
N ILE A 146 7.44 -4.95 -2.90
CA ILE A 146 7.28 -4.81 -1.45
C ILE A 146 8.49 -5.39 -0.71
N ILE A 147 9.12 -6.44 -1.25
CA ILE A 147 10.24 -7.13 -0.60
C ILE A 147 11.60 -6.50 -0.97
N SER A 148 11.73 -5.82 -2.12
CA SER A 148 12.96 -5.11 -2.54
C SER A 148 13.15 -3.77 -1.83
#